data_AF-A0A286U4I2-F1
#
_entry.id   AF-A0A286U4I2-F1
#
_cell.length_a   1.000
_cell.length_b   1.000
_cell.length_c   1.000
_cell.angle_alpha   90.00
_cell.angle_beta   90.00
_cell.angle_gamma   90.00
#
_symmetry.space_group_name_H-M   'P 1'
#
loop_
_entity.id
_entity.type
_entity.pdbx_description
1 polymer ?
#
loop_
_entity_poly.entity_id
_entity_poly.type
_entity_poly.pdbx_seq_one_letter_code
_entity_poly.pdbx_strand_id
1 'polypeptide(L)'
;MREVIKKHVKASDVDIDRLEGLGALNFLDIDDLLVSHEGEPVDPKSIIKLSLSNGFPVFPEFERNPSDPFLHQIQSSGKKWVIITDESDEPHLILDSDGFLRSALFSIKPFQPYAYCHRPIIVKDPHIELGNVILQLRVKPKTAEDDVIDHDVILVWSDEKRVITGADILGRLLRGIVIQSRK
;
A
#
# COMPACT_ATOMS: atom_id res chain seq x y z
N MET A 1 6.78 -9.11 29.20
CA MET A 1 7.81 -8.58 28.28
C MET A 1 7.73 -7.06 28.15
N ARG A 2 6.60 -6.48 27.71
CA ARG A 2 6.37 -5.02 27.61
C ARG A 2 6.86 -4.20 28.82
N GLU A 3 6.53 -4.61 30.04
CA GLU A 3 6.91 -3.89 31.27
C GLU A 3 8.43 -3.88 31.54
N VAL A 4 9.18 -4.87 31.04
CA VAL A 4 10.64 -4.90 31.17
C VAL A 4 11.26 -3.86 30.24
N ILE A 5 10.79 -3.79 28.98
CA ILE A 5 11.25 -2.82 27.99
C ILE A 5 10.93 -1.39 28.45
N LYS A 6 9.72 -1.13 28.97
CA LYS A 6 9.35 0.17 29.53
C LYS A 6 10.27 0.63 30.67
N LYS A 7 10.66 -0.29 31.56
CA LYS A 7 11.60 0.02 32.65
C LYS A 7 13.00 0.34 32.11
N HIS A 8 13.46 -0.39 31.09
CA HIS A 8 14.74 -0.14 30.42
C HIS A 8 14.76 1.24 29.73
N VAL A 9 13.72 1.58 28.97
CA VAL A 9 13.55 2.90 28.32
C VAL A 9 13.56 4.05 29.33
N LYS A 10 12.98 3.87 30.51
CA LYS A 10 12.94 4.90 31.57
C LYS A 10 14.25 5.02 32.34
N ALA A 11 15.08 3.99 32.34
CA ALA A 11 16.32 3.93 33.10
C ALA A 11 17.57 4.27 32.26
N SER A 12 17.45 4.34 30.93
CA SER A 12 18.56 4.72 30.08
C SER A 12 18.65 6.23 29.89
N ASP A 13 19.86 6.76 30.11
CA ASP A 13 20.25 8.15 29.84
C ASP A 13 20.82 8.31 28.41
N VAL A 14 20.90 7.22 27.63
CA VAL A 14 21.46 7.21 26.27
C VAL A 14 20.33 7.22 25.24
N ASP A 15 20.37 8.20 24.33
CA ASP A 15 19.32 8.39 23.31
C ASP A 15 19.11 7.16 22.41
N ILE A 16 20.16 6.39 22.13
CA ILE A 16 20.11 5.18 21.28
C ILE A 16 19.35 4.05 21.98
N ASP A 17 19.61 3.78 23.25
CA ASP A 17 18.89 2.72 23.99
C ASP A 17 17.39 3.05 24.13
N ARG A 18 17.10 4.35 24.30
CA ARG A 18 15.72 4.86 24.36
C ARG A 18 14.99 4.68 23.02
N LEU A 19 15.69 4.96 21.92
CA LEU A 19 15.22 4.76 20.55
C LEU A 19 14.90 3.28 20.29
N GLU A 20 15.82 2.38 20.60
CA GLU A 20 15.65 0.93 20.40
C GLU A 20 14.50 0.38 21.23
N GLY A 21 14.40 0.80 22.50
CA GLY A 21 13.29 0.38 23.36
C GLY A 21 11.93 0.92 22.91
N LEU A 22 11.86 2.12 22.35
CA LEU A 22 10.63 2.66 21.76
C LEU A 22 10.25 1.93 20.47
N GLY A 23 11.22 1.63 19.61
CA GLY A 23 11.01 0.81 18.42
C GLY A 23 10.48 -0.60 18.76
N ALA A 24 11.06 -1.24 19.78
CA ALA A 24 10.61 -2.55 20.24
C ALA A 24 9.18 -2.51 20.81
N LEU A 25 8.79 -1.46 21.53
CA LEU A 25 7.42 -1.28 22.01
C LEU A 25 6.44 -1.05 20.86
N ASN A 26 6.80 -0.22 19.87
CA ASN A 26 5.97 0.02 18.69
C ASN A 26 5.79 -1.27 17.86
N PHE A 27 6.80 -2.12 17.78
CA PHE A 27 6.69 -3.42 17.11
C PHE A 27 5.71 -4.35 17.83
N LEU A 28 5.79 -4.45 19.17
CA LEU A 28 4.81 -5.22 19.95
C LEU A 28 3.39 -4.65 19.84
N ASP A 29 3.24 -3.33 19.67
CA ASP A 29 1.94 -2.69 19.45
C ASP A 29 1.35 -2.98 18.08
N ILE A 30 2.16 -3.33 17.07
CA ILE A 30 1.70 -3.74 15.75
C ILE A 30 1.06 -5.12 15.78
N ASP A 31 1.59 -6.03 16.60
CA ASP A 31 1.06 -7.39 16.72
C ASP A 31 -0.41 -7.40 17.16
N ASP A 32 -0.80 -6.47 18.05
CA ASP A 32 -2.17 -6.38 18.56
C ASP A 32 -3.06 -5.40 17.76
N LEU A 33 -2.53 -4.76 16.70
CA LEU A 33 -3.22 -3.72 15.95
C LEU A 33 -4.12 -4.35 14.88
N LEU A 34 -5.41 -3.98 14.85
CA LEU A 34 -6.30 -4.40 13.75
C LEU A 34 -5.94 -3.72 12.44
N VAL A 35 -6.05 -4.45 11.32
CA VAL A 35 -5.84 -3.89 9.96
C VAL A 35 -6.76 -2.71 9.66
N SER A 36 -7.96 -2.67 10.25
CA SER A 36 -8.92 -1.55 10.10
C SER A 36 -8.44 -0.23 10.70
N HIS A 37 -7.40 -0.25 11.54
CA HIS A 37 -6.86 0.93 12.22
C HIS A 37 -5.57 1.47 11.58
N GLU A 38 -5.15 0.94 10.43
CA GLU A 38 -3.93 1.34 9.73
C GLU A 38 -4.18 1.72 8.26
N GLY A 39 -3.25 2.49 7.71
CA GLY A 39 -3.29 2.94 6.32
C GLY A 39 -4.35 4.00 6.06
N GLU A 40 -4.68 4.18 4.79
CA GLU A 40 -5.55 5.25 4.30
C GLU A 40 -6.86 4.66 3.74
N PRO A 41 -8.00 5.35 3.90
CA PRO A 41 -9.26 4.92 3.31
C PRO A 41 -9.17 4.94 1.78
N VAL A 42 -9.78 3.94 1.14
CA VAL A 42 -9.91 3.90 -0.32
C VAL A 42 -10.93 4.92 -0.77
N ASP A 43 -10.54 5.77 -1.72
CA ASP A 43 -11.48 6.69 -2.36
C ASP A 43 -12.36 5.88 -3.35
N PRO A 44 -13.70 5.96 -3.29
CA PRO A 44 -14.55 5.26 -4.25
C PRO A 44 -14.25 5.61 -5.71
N LYS A 45 -13.76 6.83 -6.00
CA LYS A 45 -13.34 7.23 -7.35
C LYS A 45 -12.03 6.59 -7.79
N SER A 46 -11.23 6.07 -6.85
CA SER A 46 -10.02 5.32 -7.17
C SER A 46 -10.30 3.83 -7.42
N ILE A 47 -11.56 3.40 -7.49
CA ILE A 47 -11.94 2.03 -7.86
C ILE A 47 -12.37 2.01 -9.33
N ILE A 48 -11.69 1.21 -10.15
CA ILE A 48 -11.98 1.05 -11.57
C ILE A 48 -12.32 -0.41 -11.84
N LYS A 49 -13.50 -0.63 -12.41
CA LYS A 49 -14.01 -1.94 -12.81
C LYS A 49 -13.57 -2.26 -14.23
N LEU A 50 -12.89 -3.38 -14.44
CA LEU A 50 -12.43 -3.88 -15.74
C LEU A 50 -12.87 -5.33 -15.94
N SER A 51 -13.21 -5.72 -17.17
CA SER A 51 -13.47 -7.12 -17.49
C SER A 51 -12.19 -7.96 -17.41
N LEU A 52 -12.33 -9.23 -17.03
CA LEU A 52 -11.20 -10.16 -16.96
C LEU A 52 -11.07 -10.99 -18.23
N SER A 53 -9.83 -11.24 -18.65
CA SER A 53 -9.49 -12.26 -19.65
C SER A 53 -8.36 -13.12 -19.10
N ASN A 54 -8.54 -14.45 -19.11
CA ASN A 54 -7.60 -15.42 -18.53
C ASN A 54 -7.16 -15.09 -17.08
N GLY A 55 -8.06 -14.49 -16.28
CA GLY A 55 -7.78 -14.11 -14.90
C GLY A 55 -7.01 -12.80 -14.73
N PHE A 56 -6.86 -11.99 -15.78
CA PHE A 56 -6.21 -10.68 -15.74
C PHE A 56 -7.15 -9.55 -16.18
N PRO A 57 -7.14 -8.39 -15.52
CA PRO A 57 -7.92 -7.22 -15.93
C PRO A 57 -7.49 -6.69 -17.30
N VAL A 58 -8.43 -6.63 -18.24
CA VAL A 58 -8.18 -6.10 -19.58
C VAL A 58 -8.27 -4.59 -19.54
N PHE A 59 -7.12 -3.92 -19.68
CA PHE A 59 -7.07 -2.47 -19.87
C PHE A 59 -7.72 -2.10 -21.20
N PRO A 60 -8.59 -1.07 -21.23
CA PRO A 60 -9.16 -0.60 -22.49
C PRO A 60 -8.06 -0.01 -23.39
N GLU A 61 -8.31 0.04 -24.69
CA GLU A 61 -7.51 0.88 -25.56
C GLU A 61 -7.71 2.34 -25.16
N PHE A 62 -6.61 3.10 -25.11
CA PHE A 62 -6.63 4.49 -24.69
C PHE A 62 -5.58 5.29 -25.47
N GLU A 63 -5.85 6.58 -25.66
CA GLU A 63 -4.92 7.50 -26.28
C GLU A 63 -3.98 8.10 -25.24
N ARG A 64 -2.72 8.27 -25.63
CA ARG A 64 -1.66 8.79 -24.74
C ARG A 64 -1.66 10.32 -24.69
N ASN A 65 -2.81 10.90 -24.36
CA ASN A 65 -2.97 12.34 -24.24
C ASN A 65 -3.84 12.73 -23.03
N PRO A 66 -3.73 13.96 -22.52
CA PRO A 66 -4.44 14.37 -21.30
C PRO A 66 -5.97 14.38 -21.40
N SER A 67 -6.55 14.26 -22.60
CA SER A 67 -7.99 14.28 -22.83
C SER A 67 -8.60 12.87 -22.92
N ASP A 68 -7.77 11.83 -22.84
CA ASP A 68 -8.24 10.46 -22.89
C ASP A 68 -9.14 10.11 -21.69
N PRO A 69 -10.34 9.52 -21.92
CA PRO A 69 -11.28 9.20 -20.86
C PRO A 69 -10.75 8.24 -19.79
N PHE A 70 -9.95 7.24 -20.19
CA PHE A 70 -9.42 6.26 -19.25
C PHE A 70 -8.31 6.87 -18.39
N LEU A 71 -7.44 7.71 -18.96
CA LEU A 71 -6.46 8.47 -18.19
C LEU A 71 -7.14 9.45 -17.21
N HIS A 72 -8.22 10.10 -17.64
CA HIS A 72 -9.06 10.92 -16.76
C HIS A 72 -9.68 10.13 -15.62
N GLN A 73 -10.15 8.90 -15.88
CA GLN A 73 -10.71 8.02 -14.87
C GLN A 73 -9.66 7.67 -13.81
N ILE A 74 -8.44 7.29 -14.22
CA ILE A 74 -7.32 6.96 -13.32
C ILE A 74 -6.99 8.13 -12.39
N GLN A 75 -6.89 9.35 -12.91
CA GLN A 75 -6.53 10.51 -12.09
C GLN A 75 -7.69 11.07 -11.23
N SER A 76 -8.93 10.62 -11.45
CA SER A 76 -10.14 11.31 -10.95
C SER A 76 -10.22 11.44 -9.42
N SER A 77 -9.56 10.55 -8.68
CA SER A 77 -9.46 10.57 -7.22
C SER A 77 -8.27 11.40 -6.70
N GLY A 78 -7.26 11.67 -7.55
CA GLY A 78 -5.97 12.23 -7.14
C GLY A 78 -5.18 11.33 -6.19
N LYS A 79 -5.60 10.07 -5.97
CA LYS A 79 -4.90 9.11 -5.11
C LYS A 79 -3.83 8.38 -5.92
N LYS A 80 -2.70 8.09 -5.26
CA LYS A 80 -1.62 7.28 -5.83
C LYS A 80 -2.11 5.88 -6.23
N TRP A 81 -2.93 5.26 -5.38
CA TRP A 81 -3.36 3.88 -5.59
C TRP A 81 -4.75 3.83 -6.18
N VAL A 82 -4.86 3.17 -7.33
CA VAL A 82 -6.14 2.87 -8.00
C VAL A 82 -6.38 1.36 -7.92
N ILE A 83 -7.55 0.95 -7.42
CA ILE A 83 -7.91 -0.45 -7.22
C ILE A 83 -8.65 -0.91 -8.49
N ILE A 84 -8.14 -1.97 -9.10
CA ILE A 84 -8.78 -2.61 -10.25
C ILE A 84 -9.61 -3.78 -9.78
N THR A 85 -10.92 -3.72 -10.00
CA THR A 85 -11.87 -4.79 -9.68
C THR A 85 -12.41 -5.45 -10.94
N ASP A 86 -12.98 -6.65 -10.78
CA ASP A 86 -13.81 -7.26 -11.80
C ASP A 86 -15.27 -6.80 -11.73
N GLU A 87 -16.11 -7.40 -12.56
CA GLU A 87 -17.54 -7.10 -12.66
C GLU A 87 -18.32 -7.38 -11.36
N SER A 88 -17.82 -8.30 -10.53
CA SER A 88 -18.37 -8.68 -9.22
C SER A 88 -17.84 -7.81 -8.06
N ASP A 89 -17.11 -6.73 -8.35
CA ASP A 89 -16.45 -5.87 -7.36
C ASP A 89 -15.38 -6.58 -6.52
N GLU A 90 -14.82 -7.68 -7.03
CA GLU A 90 -13.67 -8.36 -6.43
C GLU A 90 -12.37 -7.69 -6.91
N PRO A 91 -11.45 -7.29 -6.00
CA PRO A 91 -10.22 -6.61 -6.36
C PRO A 91 -9.18 -7.60 -6.86
N HIS A 92 -8.45 -7.24 -7.91
CA HIS A 92 -7.44 -8.09 -8.53
C HIS A 92 -6.05 -7.45 -8.57
N LEU A 93 -5.98 -6.14 -8.83
CA LEU A 93 -4.73 -5.39 -8.93
C LEU A 93 -4.84 -4.03 -8.25
N ILE A 94 -3.70 -3.48 -7.84
CA ILE A 94 -3.56 -2.08 -7.47
C ILE A 94 -2.61 -1.42 -8.47
N LEU A 95 -3.02 -0.28 -9.00
CA LEU A 95 -2.28 0.50 -9.98
C LEU A 95 -1.63 1.73 -9.31
N ASP A 96 -0.34 1.95 -9.55
CA ASP A 96 0.36 3.21 -9.25
C ASP A 96 -0.02 4.27 -10.29
N SER A 97 -1.00 5.12 -9.96
CA SER A 97 -1.54 6.14 -10.85
C SER A 97 -0.48 7.17 -11.25
N ASP A 98 0.40 7.56 -10.33
CA ASP A 98 1.46 8.54 -10.58
C ASP A 98 2.45 8.01 -11.63
N GLY A 99 2.93 6.78 -11.44
CA GLY A 99 3.81 6.10 -12.37
C GLY A 99 3.16 5.88 -13.74
N PHE A 100 1.93 5.37 -13.74
CA PHE A 100 1.15 5.08 -14.93
C PHE A 100 0.92 6.34 -15.77
N LEU A 101 0.34 7.40 -15.17
CA LEU A 101 -0.02 8.64 -15.87
C LEU A 101 1.22 9.35 -16.41
N ARG A 102 2.29 9.44 -15.60
CA ARG A 102 3.55 10.06 -16.02
C ARG A 102 4.15 9.34 -17.23
N SER A 103 4.12 8.02 -17.26
CA SER A 103 4.63 7.27 -18.40
C SER A 103 3.68 7.34 -19.60
N ALA A 104 2.37 7.23 -19.38
CA ALA A 104 1.36 7.31 -20.43
C ALA A 104 1.48 8.64 -21.19
N LEU A 105 1.61 9.76 -20.48
CA LEU A 105 1.61 11.11 -21.07
C LEU A 105 2.97 11.57 -21.60
N PHE A 106 4.09 11.12 -21.02
CA PHE A 106 5.40 11.72 -21.31
C PHE A 106 6.47 10.74 -21.84
N SER A 107 6.25 9.43 -21.79
CA SER A 107 7.23 8.45 -22.30
C SER A 107 7.16 8.30 -23.82
N ILE A 108 8.27 8.00 -24.48
CA ILE A 108 8.30 7.62 -25.91
C ILE A 108 8.39 6.11 -26.13
N LYS A 109 8.56 5.33 -25.05
CA LYS A 109 8.67 3.87 -25.13
C LYS A 109 7.30 3.22 -25.35
N PRO A 110 7.26 1.96 -25.82
CA PRO A 110 6.07 1.13 -25.74
C PRO A 110 5.52 1.17 -24.31
N PHE A 111 4.23 1.43 -24.18
CA PHE A 111 3.57 1.55 -22.90
C PHE A 111 2.96 0.20 -22.50
N GLN A 112 3.32 -0.30 -21.32
CA GLN A 112 2.80 -1.55 -20.78
C GLN A 112 2.07 -1.25 -19.46
N PRO A 113 0.72 -1.27 -19.45
CA PRO A 113 -0.09 -0.97 -18.26
C PRO A 113 0.33 -1.76 -17.01
N TYR A 114 0.54 -3.07 -17.18
CA TYR A 114 0.85 -3.98 -16.08
C TYR A 114 2.17 -3.69 -15.37
N ALA A 115 3.10 -2.97 -16.00
CA ALA A 115 4.35 -2.55 -15.37
C ALA A 115 4.15 -1.55 -14.19
N TYR A 116 2.93 -1.02 -14.05
CA TYR A 116 2.52 -0.13 -12.96
C TYR A 116 1.52 -0.79 -12.00
N CYS A 117 1.28 -2.10 -12.15
CA CYS A 117 0.35 -2.86 -11.33
C CYS A 117 1.07 -3.71 -10.29
N HIS A 118 0.45 -3.80 -9.11
CA HIS A 118 0.87 -4.59 -7.96
C HIS A 118 -0.24 -5.60 -7.60
N ARG A 119 0.12 -6.75 -7.02
CA ARG A 119 -0.86 -7.69 -6.47
C ARG A 119 -1.03 -7.37 -5.00
N PRO A 120 -2.21 -6.92 -4.57
CA PRO A 120 -2.43 -6.68 -3.17
C PRO A 120 -2.53 -7.99 -2.40
N ILE A 121 -2.15 -7.95 -1.12
CA ILE A 121 -2.62 -8.91 -0.13
C ILE A 121 -4.04 -8.49 0.24
N ILE A 122 -5.03 -9.26 -0.19
CA ILE A 122 -6.44 -8.95 0.03
C ILE A 122 -6.87 -9.49 1.40
N VAL A 123 -7.37 -8.59 2.24
CA VAL A 123 -7.88 -8.89 3.57
C VAL A 123 -9.36 -8.55 3.63
N LYS A 124 -10.22 -9.57 3.76
CA LYS A 124 -11.68 -9.35 3.83
C LYS A 124 -12.20 -9.17 5.27
N ASP A 125 -11.53 -9.75 6.25
CA ASP A 125 -11.88 -9.58 7.67
C ASP A 125 -11.12 -8.39 8.26
N PRO A 126 -11.80 -7.28 8.63
CA PRO A 126 -11.15 -6.10 9.18
C PRO A 126 -10.66 -6.28 10.62
N HIS A 127 -11.00 -7.38 11.28
CA HIS A 127 -10.62 -7.67 12.68
C HIS A 127 -9.36 -8.52 12.80
N ILE A 128 -8.69 -8.83 11.69
CA ILE A 128 -7.41 -9.52 11.78
C ILE A 128 -6.33 -8.55 12.24
N GLU A 129 -5.42 -9.08 13.05
CA GLU A 129 -4.24 -8.36 13.50
C GLU A 129 -3.27 -8.11 12.33
N LEU A 130 -2.74 -6.90 12.26
CA LEU A 130 -1.81 -6.44 11.25
C LEU A 130 -0.52 -7.25 11.28
N GLY A 131 -0.04 -7.64 12.46
CA GLY A 131 1.13 -8.53 12.60
C GLY A 131 1.00 -9.82 11.79
N ASN A 132 -0.19 -10.43 11.73
CA ASN A 132 -0.45 -11.65 10.96
C ASN A 132 -0.43 -11.43 9.44
N VAL A 133 -0.71 -10.20 8.99
CA VAL A 133 -0.74 -9.84 7.56
C VAL A 133 0.62 -9.39 7.07
N ILE A 134 1.38 -8.65 7.88
CA ILE A 134 2.72 -8.13 7.52
C ILE A 134 3.66 -9.27 7.12
N LEU A 135 3.53 -10.46 7.73
CA LEU A 135 4.32 -11.65 7.38
C LEU A 135 4.13 -12.11 5.92
N GLN A 136 3.03 -11.71 5.28
CA GLN A 136 2.75 -12.05 3.89
C GLN A 136 3.36 -11.05 2.90
N LEU A 137 3.82 -9.88 3.37
CA LEU A 137 4.53 -8.91 2.53
C LEU A 137 5.82 -9.57 2.04
N ARG A 138 5.93 -9.73 0.71
CA ARG A 138 7.10 -10.30 0.06
C ARG A 138 7.75 -9.22 -0.79
N VAL A 139 8.90 -8.74 -0.35
CA VAL A 139 9.78 -7.89 -1.17
C VAL A 139 10.70 -8.84 -1.95
N LYS A 140 10.40 -9.07 -3.24
CA LYS A 140 11.38 -9.74 -4.11
C LYS A 140 12.36 -8.68 -4.64
N PRO A 141 13.67 -8.91 -4.62
CA PRO A 141 14.60 -8.01 -5.31
C PRO A 141 14.30 -8.03 -6.80
N LYS A 142 14.16 -6.84 -7.40
CA LYS A 142 13.89 -6.65 -8.83
C LYS A 142 14.96 -7.37 -9.68
N THR A 143 14.58 -8.44 -10.36
CA THR A 143 15.30 -8.96 -11.52
C THR A 143 14.74 -8.29 -12.77
N ALA A 144 15.63 -7.83 -13.66
CA ALA A 144 15.28 -7.02 -14.84
C ALA A 144 14.45 -7.75 -15.92
N GLU A 145 14.04 -9.00 -15.68
CA GLU A 145 13.42 -9.89 -16.67
C GLU A 145 12.06 -10.45 -16.24
N ASP A 146 11.60 -10.21 -15.01
CA ASP A 146 10.26 -10.64 -14.58
C ASP A 146 9.39 -9.40 -14.43
N ASP A 147 8.17 -9.44 -14.99
CA ASP A 147 7.12 -8.47 -14.70
C ASP A 147 6.77 -8.57 -13.20
N VAL A 148 7.52 -7.84 -12.38
CA VAL A 148 7.48 -7.97 -10.92
C VAL A 148 6.18 -7.39 -10.39
N ILE A 149 5.21 -8.28 -10.21
CA ILE A 149 4.04 -8.01 -9.40
C ILE A 149 4.45 -8.20 -7.93
N ASP A 150 4.89 -7.12 -7.30
CA ASP A 150 5.22 -7.09 -5.88
C ASP A 150 3.96 -7.23 -5.01
N HIS A 151 4.10 -7.91 -3.87
CA HIS A 151 3.08 -7.99 -2.81
C HIS A 151 3.46 -7.00 -1.71
N ASP A 152 3.47 -5.71 -2.06
CA ASP A 152 3.95 -4.60 -1.24
C ASP A 152 2.82 -3.71 -0.71
N VAL A 153 1.56 -4.04 -1.04
CA VAL A 153 0.36 -3.33 -0.59
C VAL A 153 -0.64 -4.31 0.00
N ILE A 154 -1.19 -3.98 1.17
CA ILE A 154 -2.32 -4.69 1.77
C ILE A 154 -3.59 -3.90 1.43
N LEU A 155 -4.60 -4.61 0.91
CA LEU A 155 -5.91 -4.06 0.62
C LEU A 155 -6.92 -4.67 1.58
N VAL A 156 -7.40 -3.87 2.54
CA VAL A 156 -8.56 -4.25 3.35
C VAL A 156 -9.80 -4.02 2.49
N TRP A 157 -10.49 -5.09 2.13
CA TRP A 157 -11.66 -5.09 1.25
C TRP A 157 -12.91 -5.54 2.00
N SER A 158 -13.31 -4.73 2.98
CA SER A 158 -14.53 -4.89 3.77
C SER A 158 -15.49 -3.71 3.49
N ASP A 159 -16.44 -3.45 4.40
CA ASP A 159 -17.29 -2.27 4.36
C ASP A 159 -16.47 -0.97 4.42
N GLU A 160 -15.42 -0.95 5.26
CA GLU A 160 -14.45 0.13 5.36
C GLU A 160 -13.15 -0.25 4.63
N LYS A 161 -13.05 0.13 3.36
CA LYS A 161 -11.93 -0.21 2.49
C LYS A 161 -10.69 0.63 2.82
N ARG A 162 -9.53 -0.01 2.95
CA ARG A 162 -8.26 0.64 3.29
C ARG A 162 -7.10 0.11 2.46
N VAL A 163 -6.16 0.98 2.16
CA VAL A 163 -4.86 0.64 1.58
C VAL A 163 -3.78 0.88 2.62
N ILE A 164 -3.01 -0.17 2.91
CA ILE A 164 -1.89 -0.12 3.85
C ILE A 164 -0.62 -0.43 3.07
N THR A 165 0.37 0.44 3.21
CA THR A 165 1.67 0.34 2.55
C THR A 165 2.80 0.16 3.56
N GLY A 166 3.99 -0.17 3.07
CA GLY A 166 5.20 -0.19 3.90
C GLY A 166 5.51 1.16 4.59
N ALA A 167 5.09 2.28 4.00
CA ALA A 167 5.29 3.61 4.61
C ALA A 167 4.42 3.80 5.87
N ASP A 168 3.19 3.27 5.86
CA ASP A 168 2.28 3.34 7.00
C ASP A 168 2.82 2.49 8.17
N ILE A 169 3.25 1.27 7.86
CA ILE A 169 3.87 0.33 8.82
C ILE A 169 5.15 0.96 9.41
N LEU A 170 6.02 1.51 8.57
CA LEU A 170 7.26 2.16 9.01
C LEU A 170 6.96 3.41 9.86
N GLY A 171 5.99 4.23 9.45
CA GLY A 171 5.55 5.40 10.20
C GLY A 171 5.07 5.06 11.61
N ARG A 172 4.41 3.90 11.77
CA ARG A 172 4.05 3.38 13.09
C ARG A 172 5.26 2.93 13.90
N LEU A 173 6.18 2.17 13.30
CA LEU A 173 7.41 1.74 13.97
C LEU A 173 8.23 2.93 14.49
N LEU A 174 8.24 4.03 13.76
CA LEU A 174 8.99 5.24 14.10
C LEU A 174 8.17 6.27 14.91
N ARG A 175 6.96 5.93 15.34
CA ARG A 175 6.10 6.86 16.09
C ARG A 175 6.72 7.19 17.45
N GLY A 176 6.79 8.48 17.76
CA GLY A 176 7.40 8.99 19.00
C GLY A 176 8.94 9.01 19.01
N ILE A 177 9.58 8.45 17.96
CA ILE A 177 11.02 8.52 17.72
C ILE A 177 11.36 9.79 16.93
N VAL A 178 10.59 10.05 15.87
CA VAL A 178 10.78 11.23 15.03
C VAL A 178 10.26 12.45 15.78
N ILE A 179 11.16 13.31 16.23
CA ILE A 179 10.83 14.64 16.74
C ILE A 179 10.31 15.44 15.55
N GLN A 180 9.00 15.68 15.49
CA GLN A 180 8.44 16.64 14.53
C GLN A 180 9.09 18.00 14.80
N SER A 181 9.99 18.42 13.91
CA SER A 181 10.39 19.82 13.84
C SER A 181 9.13 20.58 13.42
N ARG A 182 8.51 21.30 14.36
CA ARG A 182 7.45 22.26 14.01
C ARG A 182 8.03 23.20 12.96
N LYS A 183 7.44 23.16 11.76
CA LYS A 183 7.60 24.22 10.75
C LYS A 183 6.78 25.43 11.16
#